data_AF-A0AAW3FRA7-F1
#
_entry.id   AF-A0AAW3FRA7-F1
#
_cell.length_a   1.000
_cell.length_b   1.000
_cell.length_c   1.000
_cell.angle_alpha   90.00
_cell.angle_beta   90.00
_cell.angle_gamma   90.00
#
_symmetry.space_group_name_H-M   'P 1'
#
loop_
_entity.id
_entity.type
_entity.pdbx_description
1 polymer ?
#
loop_
_entity_poly.entity_id
_entity_poly.type
_entity_poly.pdbx_seq_one_letter_code
_entity_poly.pdbx_strand_id
1 'polypeptide(L)'
;MELHLTARQTGLWQRLMALAREQLMGLAMQMESTGKVDRPTLTTLAQQLALDDPLPDDRLSQRVLSTLALAQSSAGLAMSFASSWQVEDAILTFGTPQQRQRYCAQSGVFGLAALPEQVMASSTVKATPVTAGWQLSGAVKTVLNVTQATEYLVLAQTPPNATGAFVISADQPGVTVSQPITPLGLHGLTIADVQLTDVPVTAADQIGQLGQGQRVMQRAQSLGQLFAGAITAGIWQHATDQARQLALTEQPPLTALAPAMAITAALQTSVYNAAQQADDERSFTDAAQLAAMFASQNALAPFKILMPLIGDLAYTQHSPLSALQNDVATLPLIVGTDTQLALTFATTSLNDEVADVPTTGPHTAPEHLVVADLHRVVKRLNLTRDVPVNVGSIATAKRVVALGRGAMEPAVLLQAQQLAKWIGAALAVTQPLTAMEQFSIEQQIGASAVTVAPEVLINIGVAGDDDYLAGMAGAQHVLSVNTDEQAPIFKHSQQIFVGGAAEFLAGMVAALN
;
A
#
# COMPACT_ATOMS: atom_id res chain seq x y z
N MET A 1 -8.38 -7.09 -28.90
CA MET A 1 -8.35 -8.39 -28.23
C MET A 1 -9.75 -8.62 -27.69
N GLU A 2 -10.41 -9.69 -28.11
CA GLU A 2 -11.78 -9.97 -27.66
C GLU A 2 -11.73 -10.71 -26.33
N LEU A 3 -12.39 -10.17 -25.30
CA LEU A 3 -12.64 -10.93 -24.08
C LEU A 3 -13.59 -12.07 -24.45
N HIS A 4 -13.20 -13.31 -24.18
CA HIS A 4 -14.05 -14.48 -24.40
C HIS A 4 -15.10 -14.56 -23.29
N LEU A 5 -16.16 -13.76 -23.44
CA LEU A 5 -17.24 -13.68 -22.47
C LEU A 5 -18.20 -14.86 -22.60
N THR A 6 -18.73 -15.33 -21.46
CA THR A 6 -19.85 -16.27 -21.46
C THR A 6 -21.12 -15.59 -21.98
N ALA A 7 -22.16 -16.37 -22.28
CA ALA A 7 -23.46 -15.81 -22.70
C ALA A 7 -24.06 -14.88 -21.63
N ARG A 8 -23.92 -15.23 -20.34
CA ARG A 8 -24.36 -14.42 -19.19
C ARG A 8 -23.62 -13.09 -19.15
N GLN A 9 -22.29 -13.13 -19.23
CA GLN A 9 -21.44 -11.95 -19.21
C GLN A 9 -21.65 -11.05 -20.44
N THR A 10 -21.91 -11.65 -21.60
CA THR A 10 -22.27 -10.90 -22.82
C THR A 10 -23.59 -10.15 -22.63
N GLY A 11 -24.60 -10.80 -22.04
CA GLY A 11 -25.88 -10.17 -21.72
C GLY A 11 -25.73 -9.02 -20.71
N LEU A 12 -24.91 -9.20 -19.67
CA LEU A 12 -24.56 -8.13 -18.73
C LEU A 12 -23.87 -6.97 -19.45
N TRP A 13 -22.84 -7.25 -20.25
CA TRP A 13 -22.09 -6.22 -20.99
C TRP A 13 -22.99 -5.38 -21.88
N GLN A 14 -23.92 -6.01 -22.60
CA GLN A 14 -24.89 -5.28 -23.44
C GLN A 14 -25.78 -4.34 -22.63
N ARG A 15 -26.30 -4.80 -21.48
CA ARG A 15 -27.08 -3.96 -20.55
C ARG A 15 -26.27 -2.78 -20.02
N LEU A 16 -25.03 -3.03 -19.62
CA LEU A 16 -24.12 -2.00 -19.11
C LEU A 16 -23.80 -0.94 -20.17
N MET A 17 -23.55 -1.35 -21.41
CA MET A 17 -23.30 -0.42 -22.51
C MET A 17 -24.53 0.42 -22.88
N ALA A 18 -25.74 -0.15 -22.76
CA ALA A 18 -26.98 0.61 -22.92
C ALA A 18 -27.15 1.65 -21.80
N LEU A 19 -26.94 1.23 -20.54
CA LEU A 19 -26.98 2.12 -19.38
C LEU A 19 -25.99 3.29 -19.52
N ALA A 20 -24.77 3.00 -19.98
CA ALA A 20 -23.74 4.01 -20.20
C ALA A 20 -24.18 5.11 -21.18
N ARG A 21 -24.78 4.71 -22.30
CA ARG A 21 -25.26 5.63 -23.35
C ARG A 21 -26.48 6.44 -22.91
N GLU A 22 -27.40 5.82 -22.19
CA GLU A 22 -28.71 6.41 -21.88
C GLU A 22 -28.67 7.32 -20.64
N GLN A 23 -27.87 6.97 -19.63
CA GLN A 23 -27.94 7.62 -18.31
C GLN A 23 -26.58 8.15 -17.83
N LEU A 24 -25.50 7.36 -17.98
CA LEU A 24 -24.23 7.70 -17.32
C LEU A 24 -23.53 8.92 -17.90
N MET A 25 -23.63 9.18 -19.21
CA MET A 25 -22.98 10.35 -19.83
C MET A 25 -23.48 11.67 -19.24
N GLY A 26 -24.80 11.84 -19.10
CA GLY A 26 -25.39 13.05 -18.53
C GLY A 26 -25.03 13.23 -17.06
N LEU A 27 -25.06 12.13 -16.29
CA LEU A 27 -24.67 12.14 -14.89
C LEU A 27 -23.18 12.47 -14.72
N ALA A 28 -22.30 11.90 -15.55
CA ALA A 28 -20.86 12.17 -15.51
C ALA A 28 -20.56 13.66 -15.75
N MET A 29 -21.24 14.31 -16.70
CA MET A 29 -21.09 15.76 -16.94
C MET A 29 -21.56 16.60 -15.74
N GLN A 30 -22.67 16.22 -15.11
CA GLN A 30 -23.13 16.89 -13.89
C GLN A 30 -22.13 16.70 -12.74
N MET A 31 -21.58 15.50 -12.58
CA MET A 31 -20.57 15.22 -11.56
C MET A 31 -19.28 15.98 -11.81
N GLU A 32 -18.83 16.10 -13.05
CA GLU A 32 -17.61 16.84 -13.40
C GLU A 32 -17.74 18.34 -13.08
N SER A 33 -18.93 18.91 -13.28
CA SER A 33 -19.19 20.33 -12.99
C SER A 33 -19.45 20.61 -11.50
N THR A 34 -20.06 19.69 -10.77
CA THR A 34 -20.48 19.92 -9.37
C THR A 34 -19.58 19.25 -8.33
N GLY A 35 -18.75 18.30 -8.76
CA GLY A 35 -17.95 17.42 -7.92
C GLY A 35 -18.76 16.40 -7.11
N LYS A 36 -20.08 16.28 -7.33
CA LYS A 36 -21.01 15.60 -6.40
C LYS A 36 -22.00 14.67 -7.11
N VAL A 37 -22.41 13.63 -6.39
CA VAL A 37 -23.54 12.75 -6.72
C VAL A 37 -24.34 12.48 -5.45
N ASP A 38 -25.68 12.51 -5.55
CA ASP A 38 -26.55 12.26 -4.41
C ASP A 38 -26.78 10.76 -4.16
N ARG A 39 -27.12 10.43 -2.92
CA ARG A 39 -27.36 9.04 -2.49
C ARG A 39 -28.52 8.37 -3.25
N PRO A 40 -29.71 8.98 -3.43
CA PRO A 40 -30.81 8.38 -4.20
C PRO A 40 -30.40 7.95 -5.63
N THR A 41 -29.61 8.76 -6.30
CA THR A 41 -29.07 8.47 -7.64
C THR A 41 -28.16 7.24 -7.59
N LEU A 42 -27.22 7.19 -6.64
CA LEU A 42 -26.36 6.01 -6.46
C LEU A 42 -27.16 4.75 -6.11
N THR A 43 -28.17 4.84 -5.25
CA THR A 43 -29.03 3.70 -4.90
C THR A 43 -29.79 3.18 -6.13
N THR A 44 -30.30 4.07 -6.98
CA THR A 44 -30.98 3.68 -8.23
C THR A 44 -30.03 2.99 -9.19
N LEU A 45 -28.81 3.53 -9.36
CA LEU A 45 -27.78 2.90 -10.17
C LEU A 45 -27.33 1.56 -9.59
N ALA A 46 -27.21 1.43 -8.26
CA ALA A 46 -26.86 0.19 -7.58
C ALA A 46 -27.83 -0.94 -7.92
N GLN A 47 -29.13 -0.63 -8.01
CA GLN A 47 -30.17 -1.59 -8.40
C GLN A 47 -30.04 -2.02 -9.87
N GLN A 48 -29.69 -1.09 -10.78
CA GLN A 48 -29.47 -1.39 -12.19
C GLN A 48 -28.17 -2.18 -12.44
N LEU A 49 -27.17 -2.00 -11.58
CA LEU A 49 -25.89 -2.71 -11.57
C LEU A 49 -25.93 -4.00 -10.74
N ALA A 50 -27.08 -4.34 -10.16
CA ALA A 50 -27.26 -5.58 -9.43
C ALA A 50 -27.10 -6.77 -10.37
N LEU A 51 -26.45 -7.83 -9.87
CA LEU A 51 -26.33 -9.08 -10.60
C LEU A 51 -27.67 -9.83 -10.53
N ASP A 52 -28.00 -10.57 -11.59
CA ASP A 52 -29.27 -11.32 -11.66
C ASP A 52 -29.34 -12.43 -10.58
N ASP A 53 -28.18 -13.01 -10.27
CA ASP A 53 -27.94 -13.87 -9.12
C ASP A 53 -27.00 -13.11 -8.17
N PRO A 54 -27.28 -13.01 -6.85
CA PRO A 54 -26.40 -12.34 -5.89
C PRO A 54 -25.10 -13.12 -5.58
N LEU A 55 -25.06 -14.43 -5.83
CA LEU A 55 -23.88 -15.27 -5.60
C LEU A 55 -23.54 -16.16 -6.82
N PRO A 56 -23.33 -15.58 -8.01
CA PRO A 56 -22.97 -16.36 -9.18
C PRO A 56 -21.52 -16.82 -9.08
N ASP A 57 -21.22 -17.98 -9.66
CA ASP A 57 -19.84 -18.51 -9.72
C ASP A 57 -18.86 -17.56 -10.45
N ASP A 58 -19.35 -16.66 -11.31
CA ASP A 58 -18.56 -15.69 -12.08
C ASP A 58 -18.72 -14.23 -11.59
N ARG A 59 -18.98 -14.05 -10.29
CA ARG A 59 -19.32 -12.76 -9.68
C ARG A 59 -18.26 -11.69 -9.90
N LEU A 60 -16.98 -11.98 -9.65
CA LEU A 60 -15.93 -10.98 -9.76
C LEU A 60 -15.64 -10.63 -11.21
N SER A 61 -15.72 -11.60 -12.12
CA SER A 61 -15.66 -11.35 -13.56
C SER A 61 -16.78 -10.39 -14.00
N GLN A 62 -18.01 -10.59 -13.51
CA GLN A 62 -19.13 -9.68 -13.76
C GLN A 62 -18.92 -8.29 -13.13
N ARG A 63 -18.39 -8.20 -11.91
CA ARG A 63 -18.07 -6.91 -11.27
C ARG A 63 -16.99 -6.14 -12.05
N VAL A 64 -15.96 -6.82 -12.56
CA VAL A 64 -14.94 -6.22 -13.44
C VAL A 64 -15.57 -5.63 -14.70
N LEU A 65 -16.52 -6.32 -15.33
CA LEU A 65 -17.25 -5.79 -16.49
C LEU A 65 -18.06 -4.53 -16.13
N SER A 66 -18.75 -4.54 -14.99
CA SER A 66 -19.46 -3.37 -14.48
C SER A 66 -18.52 -2.19 -14.22
N THR A 67 -17.35 -2.44 -13.60
CA THR A 67 -16.34 -1.41 -13.36
C THR A 67 -15.79 -0.83 -14.67
N LEU A 68 -15.47 -1.68 -15.65
CA LEU A 68 -15.00 -1.25 -16.99
C LEU A 68 -16.03 -0.38 -17.71
N ALA A 69 -17.31 -0.74 -17.61
CA ALA A 69 -18.40 0.04 -18.23
C ALA A 69 -18.60 1.39 -17.55
N LEU A 70 -18.60 1.42 -16.22
CA LEU A 70 -18.72 2.65 -15.45
C LEU A 70 -17.55 3.59 -15.73
N ALA A 71 -16.31 3.09 -15.72
CA ALA A 71 -15.10 3.89 -15.88
C ALA A 71 -14.97 4.50 -17.28
N GLN A 72 -15.62 3.94 -18.30
CA GLN A 72 -15.73 4.57 -19.62
C GLN A 72 -16.59 5.84 -19.61
N SER A 73 -17.45 6.03 -18.60
CA SER A 73 -18.28 7.23 -18.45
C SER A 73 -17.80 8.13 -17.31
N SER A 74 -17.54 7.57 -16.13
CA SER A 74 -17.07 8.27 -14.94
C SER A 74 -16.23 7.36 -14.07
N ALA A 75 -14.95 7.69 -13.92
CA ALA A 75 -14.05 6.99 -13.00
C ALA A 75 -14.48 7.17 -11.53
N GLY A 76 -15.06 8.32 -11.18
CA GLY A 76 -15.61 8.57 -9.84
C GLY A 76 -16.78 7.65 -9.47
N LEU A 77 -17.75 7.45 -10.38
CA LEU A 77 -18.80 6.45 -10.18
C LEU A 77 -18.22 5.04 -10.08
N ALA A 78 -17.31 4.70 -10.98
CA ALA A 78 -16.67 3.39 -10.97
C ALA A 78 -15.97 3.11 -9.64
N MET A 79 -15.23 4.09 -9.09
CA MET A 79 -14.56 3.98 -7.79
C MET A 79 -15.55 3.90 -6.63
N SER A 80 -16.64 4.68 -6.66
CA SER A 80 -17.68 4.66 -5.61
C SER A 80 -18.38 3.30 -5.49
N PHE A 81 -18.68 2.67 -6.63
CA PHE A 81 -19.23 1.32 -6.66
C PHE A 81 -18.16 0.27 -6.33
N ALA A 82 -16.94 0.41 -6.84
CA ALA A 82 -15.85 -0.51 -6.54
C ALA A 82 -15.53 -0.59 -5.05
N SER A 83 -15.53 0.53 -4.31
CA SER A 83 -15.36 0.50 -2.85
C SER A 83 -16.52 -0.16 -2.13
N SER A 84 -17.76 0.03 -2.61
CA SER A 84 -18.92 -0.68 -2.06
C SER A 84 -18.84 -2.19 -2.29
N TRP A 85 -18.43 -2.61 -3.49
CA TRP A 85 -18.28 -4.02 -3.84
C TRP A 85 -17.12 -4.71 -3.12
N GLN A 86 -16.08 -3.98 -2.70
CA GLN A 86 -15.05 -4.49 -1.79
C GLN A 86 -15.64 -4.92 -0.44
N VAL A 87 -16.53 -4.10 0.13
CA VAL A 87 -17.21 -4.42 1.40
C VAL A 87 -18.21 -5.56 1.22
N GLU A 88 -19.01 -5.51 0.15
CA GLU A 88 -19.95 -6.58 -0.19
C GLU A 88 -19.23 -7.92 -0.34
N ASP A 89 -18.10 -7.95 -1.06
CA ASP A 89 -17.31 -9.17 -1.25
C ASP A 89 -16.74 -9.71 0.07
N ALA A 90 -16.25 -8.83 0.95
CA ALA A 90 -15.79 -9.21 2.28
C ALA A 90 -16.91 -9.86 3.11
N ILE A 91 -18.13 -9.31 3.07
CA ILE A 91 -19.30 -9.85 3.78
C ILE A 91 -19.73 -11.19 3.16
N LEU A 92 -19.77 -11.30 1.84
CA LEU A 92 -20.14 -12.55 1.15
C LEU A 92 -19.12 -13.66 1.39
N THR A 93 -17.85 -13.32 1.59
CA THR A 93 -16.77 -14.30 1.82
C THR A 93 -16.67 -14.73 3.29
N PHE A 94 -16.67 -13.76 4.22
CA PHE A 94 -16.38 -14.01 5.63
C PHE A 94 -17.61 -13.91 6.55
N GLY A 95 -18.70 -13.34 6.07
CA GLY A 95 -19.92 -13.11 6.85
C GLY A 95 -20.81 -14.34 6.97
N THR A 96 -21.59 -14.36 8.05
CA THR A 96 -22.64 -15.36 8.31
C THR A 96 -23.81 -15.20 7.34
N PRO A 97 -24.65 -16.23 7.13
CA PRO A 97 -25.84 -16.12 6.28
C PRO A 97 -26.76 -14.94 6.68
N GLN A 98 -26.90 -14.68 7.98
CA GLN A 98 -27.69 -13.56 8.50
C GLN A 98 -27.08 -12.20 8.13
N GLN A 99 -25.75 -12.07 8.17
CA GLN A 99 -25.06 -10.85 7.76
C GLN A 99 -25.20 -10.61 6.25
N ARG A 100 -25.06 -11.66 5.42
CA ARG A 100 -25.29 -11.56 3.97
C ARG A 100 -26.71 -11.11 3.66
N GLN A 101 -27.71 -11.67 4.34
CA GLN A 101 -29.09 -11.24 4.18
C GLN A 101 -29.33 -9.81 4.66
N ARG A 102 -28.69 -9.39 5.76
CA ARG A 102 -28.83 -8.04 6.32
C ARG A 102 -28.21 -6.99 5.41
N TYR A 103 -26.98 -7.20 4.96
CA TYR A 103 -26.17 -6.17 4.30
C TYR A 103 -26.18 -6.25 2.77
N CYS A 104 -26.31 -7.44 2.18
CA CYS A 104 -26.23 -7.61 0.72
C CYS A 104 -27.61 -7.70 0.04
N ALA A 105 -28.70 -7.89 0.80
CA ALA A 105 -30.05 -7.92 0.21
C ALA A 105 -30.57 -6.53 -0.18
N GLN A 106 -29.99 -5.47 0.38
CA GLN A 106 -30.30 -4.08 0.03
C GLN A 106 -29.12 -3.51 -0.75
N SER A 107 -29.40 -2.85 -1.88
CA SER A 107 -28.38 -2.16 -2.69
C SER A 107 -27.93 -0.86 -2.01
N GLY A 108 -27.21 -1.00 -0.89
CA GLY A 108 -26.62 0.08 -0.11
C GLY A 108 -25.27 0.55 -0.67
N VAL A 109 -24.86 1.74 -0.27
CA VAL A 109 -23.51 2.25 -0.54
C VAL A 109 -22.70 2.07 0.74
N PHE A 110 -21.55 1.40 0.63
CA PHE A 110 -20.66 1.25 1.77
C PHE A 110 -19.57 2.31 1.75
N GLY A 111 -19.19 2.76 2.94
CA GLY A 111 -17.96 3.50 3.15
C GLY A 111 -16.84 2.55 3.57
N LEU A 112 -15.67 2.79 3.01
CA LEU A 112 -14.46 2.00 3.25
C LEU A 112 -13.27 2.94 3.30
N ALA A 113 -12.38 2.76 4.27
CA ALA A 113 -11.09 3.46 4.28
C ALA A 113 -10.33 3.20 2.98
N ALA A 114 -9.62 4.20 2.45
CA ALA A 114 -8.58 3.92 1.46
C ALA A 114 -7.62 2.86 2.03
N LEU A 115 -7.20 1.90 1.21
CA LEU A 115 -6.42 0.74 1.66
C LEU A 115 -5.00 0.68 1.05
N PRO A 116 -4.18 1.75 1.04
CA PRO A 116 -2.74 1.54 0.91
C PRO A 116 -2.23 0.82 2.17
N GLU A 117 -1.21 -0.02 2.03
CA GLU A 117 -0.69 -0.91 3.09
C GLU A 117 -0.41 -0.19 4.43
N GLN A 118 -0.02 1.09 4.36
CA GLN A 118 0.22 1.99 5.50
C GLN A 118 -1.06 2.34 6.31
N VAL A 119 -2.25 2.30 5.71
CA VAL A 119 -3.53 2.59 6.40
C VAL A 119 -4.00 1.39 7.22
N MET A 120 -3.72 0.15 6.79
CA MET A 120 -4.01 -1.04 7.59
C MET A 120 -3.11 -1.13 8.84
N ALA A 121 -1.85 -0.72 8.72
CA ALA A 121 -0.89 -0.68 9.83
C ALA A 121 -1.13 0.48 10.82
N SER A 122 -1.87 1.52 10.41
CA SER A 122 -2.11 2.73 11.21
C SER A 122 -3.53 2.87 11.77
N SER A 123 -4.37 1.81 11.69
CA SER A 123 -5.69 1.86 12.32
C SER A 123 -5.55 2.16 13.82
N THR A 124 -6.05 3.33 14.21
CA THR A 124 -6.06 3.80 15.60
C THR A 124 -7.29 3.34 16.38
N VAL A 125 -8.22 2.65 15.71
CA VAL A 125 -9.48 2.22 16.31
C VAL A 125 -9.23 1.06 17.26
N LYS A 126 -9.62 1.25 18.52
CA LYS A 126 -9.56 0.25 19.58
C LYS A 126 -10.97 -0.25 19.89
N ALA A 127 -11.07 -1.56 20.09
CA ALA A 127 -12.27 -2.22 20.56
C ALA A 127 -12.12 -2.57 22.06
N THR A 128 -12.85 -1.88 22.93
CA THR A 128 -12.85 -2.14 24.38
C THR A 128 -13.95 -3.14 24.72
N PRO A 129 -13.68 -4.22 25.47
CA PRO A 129 -14.68 -5.24 25.77
C PRO A 129 -15.76 -4.68 26.71
N VAL A 130 -17.02 -4.96 26.40
CA VAL A 130 -18.20 -4.67 27.23
C VAL A 130 -19.11 -5.89 27.28
N THR A 131 -20.07 -5.92 28.21
CA THR A 131 -20.95 -7.08 28.44
C THR A 131 -21.67 -7.57 27.18
N ALA A 132 -22.05 -6.66 26.28
CA ALA A 132 -22.78 -6.98 25.04
C ALA A 132 -21.88 -7.23 23.81
N GLY A 133 -20.57 -7.06 23.92
CA GLY A 133 -19.63 -7.11 22.79
C GLY A 133 -18.46 -6.15 22.98
N TRP A 134 -18.36 -5.14 22.12
CA TRP A 134 -17.27 -4.17 22.13
C TRP A 134 -17.77 -2.73 22.01
N GLN A 135 -16.93 -1.79 22.43
CA GLN A 135 -17.07 -0.36 22.13
C GLN A 135 -15.88 0.07 21.27
N LEU A 136 -16.16 0.65 20.10
CA LEU A 136 -15.15 1.13 19.17
C LEU A 136 -14.87 2.62 19.39
N SER A 137 -13.59 2.95 19.60
CA SER A 137 -13.13 4.33 19.78
C SER A 137 -11.84 4.57 19.01
N GLY A 138 -11.76 5.69 18.29
CA GLY A 138 -10.62 6.07 17.45
C GLY A 138 -11.03 6.71 16.13
N ALA A 139 -10.06 6.94 15.24
CA ALA A 139 -10.32 7.54 13.93
C ALA A 139 -10.04 6.54 12.80
N VAL A 140 -11.00 6.39 11.90
CA VAL A 140 -10.81 5.76 10.59
C VAL A 140 -10.46 6.86 9.61
N LYS A 141 -9.24 6.82 9.06
CA LYS A 141 -8.72 7.85 8.17
C LYS A 141 -9.15 7.62 6.73
N THR A 142 -9.37 8.72 5.99
CA THR A 142 -9.52 8.69 4.52
C THR A 142 -10.60 7.72 4.04
N VAL A 143 -11.78 7.77 4.67
CA VAL A 143 -12.94 6.95 4.32
C VAL A 143 -13.57 7.48 3.04
N LEU A 144 -13.81 6.59 2.09
CA LEU A 144 -14.48 6.86 0.83
C LEU A 144 -16.00 6.77 0.99
N ASN A 145 -16.74 7.43 0.10
CA ASN A 145 -18.21 7.47 0.06
C ASN A 145 -18.89 8.05 1.32
N VAL A 146 -18.18 8.80 2.17
CA VAL A 146 -18.67 9.22 3.49
C VAL A 146 -20.03 9.93 3.48
N THR A 147 -20.37 10.69 2.44
CA THR A 147 -21.68 11.36 2.37
C THR A 147 -22.80 10.43 1.87
N GLN A 148 -22.45 9.43 1.07
CA GLN A 148 -23.41 8.50 0.48
C GLN A 148 -23.57 7.20 1.29
N ALA A 149 -22.59 6.85 2.12
CA ALA A 149 -22.54 5.60 2.85
C ALA A 149 -23.69 5.45 3.86
N THR A 150 -24.25 4.25 3.92
CA THR A 150 -25.19 3.82 4.98
C THR A 150 -24.48 3.04 6.08
N GLU A 151 -23.41 2.32 5.73
CA GLU A 151 -22.59 1.57 6.67
C GLU A 151 -21.10 1.72 6.35
N TYR A 152 -20.26 1.51 7.36
CA TYR A 152 -18.81 1.51 7.26
C TYR A 152 -18.22 0.16 7.65
N LEU A 153 -17.28 -0.37 6.86
CA LEU A 153 -16.41 -1.48 7.28
C LEU A 153 -15.18 -0.92 8.00
N VAL A 154 -14.97 -1.34 9.25
CA VAL A 154 -13.94 -0.81 10.15
C VAL A 154 -13.06 -1.94 10.67
N LEU A 155 -11.73 -1.76 10.55
CA LEU A 155 -10.74 -2.60 11.22
C LEU A 155 -10.42 -2.02 12.59
N ALA A 156 -10.59 -2.80 13.66
CA ALA A 156 -10.29 -2.39 15.02
C ALA A 156 -9.32 -3.35 15.72
N GLN A 157 -8.46 -2.80 16.57
CA GLN A 157 -7.55 -3.54 17.45
C GLN A 157 -8.34 -4.07 18.65
N THR A 158 -8.27 -5.38 18.90
CA THR A 158 -8.95 -6.04 20.02
C THR A 158 -7.91 -6.60 21.00
N PRO A 159 -8.11 -6.49 22.33
CA PRO A 159 -7.25 -7.13 23.31
C PRO A 159 -7.21 -8.67 23.17
N PRO A 160 -6.09 -9.33 23.51
CA PRO A 160 -4.85 -8.73 24.00
C PRO A 160 -3.94 -8.15 22.91
N ASN A 161 -4.05 -8.57 21.63
CA ASN A 161 -3.29 -8.07 20.47
C ASN A 161 -3.83 -8.68 19.15
N ALA A 162 -5.15 -8.69 18.96
CA ALA A 162 -5.80 -9.22 17.76
C ALA A 162 -6.47 -8.10 16.96
N THR A 163 -7.06 -8.46 15.82
CA THR A 163 -7.86 -7.53 14.99
C THR A 163 -9.23 -8.11 14.69
N GLY A 164 -10.24 -7.25 14.72
CA GLY A 164 -11.60 -7.55 14.27
C GLY A 164 -12.03 -6.59 13.16
N ALA A 165 -12.80 -7.10 12.20
CA ALA A 165 -13.49 -6.28 11.21
C ALA A 165 -14.97 -6.16 11.60
N PHE A 166 -15.49 -4.94 11.61
CA PHE A 166 -16.85 -4.63 12.07
C PHE A 166 -17.57 -3.77 11.04
N VAL A 167 -18.86 -4.05 10.80
CA VAL A 167 -19.75 -3.19 10.01
C VAL A 167 -20.57 -2.33 10.97
N ILE A 168 -20.46 -1.02 10.87
CA ILE A 168 -21.19 -0.06 11.71
C ILE A 168 -22.12 0.82 10.87
N SER A 169 -23.24 1.27 11.44
CA SER A 169 -24.15 2.17 10.74
C SER A 169 -23.62 3.60 10.75
N ALA A 170 -23.79 4.32 9.65
CA ALA A 170 -23.31 5.70 9.51
C ALA A 170 -24.07 6.70 10.41
N ASP A 171 -25.30 6.37 10.81
CA ASP A 171 -26.14 7.16 11.72
C ASP A 171 -26.07 6.68 13.19
N GLN A 172 -25.24 5.68 13.47
CA GLN A 172 -25.12 5.11 14.80
C GLN A 172 -24.58 6.16 15.81
N PRO A 173 -25.14 6.23 17.04
CA PRO A 173 -24.60 7.12 18.07
C PRO A 173 -23.11 6.89 18.30
N GLY A 174 -22.33 7.98 18.30
CA GLY A 174 -20.87 7.96 18.45
C GLY A 174 -20.09 7.97 17.13
N VAL A 175 -20.76 7.85 15.98
CA VAL A 175 -20.15 8.01 14.65
C VAL A 175 -20.26 9.46 14.20
N THR A 176 -19.11 10.09 13.91
CA THR A 176 -19.07 11.46 13.39
C THR A 176 -18.12 11.55 12.19
N VAL A 177 -18.50 12.32 11.18
CA VAL A 177 -17.73 12.48 9.94
C VAL A 177 -17.08 13.87 9.97
N SER A 178 -15.77 13.93 9.69
CA SER A 178 -15.06 15.21 9.54
C SER A 178 -15.54 15.97 8.30
N GLN A 179 -15.06 17.20 8.09
CA GLN A 179 -15.38 17.93 6.87
C GLN A 179 -14.98 17.12 5.63
N PRO A 180 -15.92 16.76 4.74
CA PRO A 180 -15.60 16.00 3.54
C PRO A 180 -14.82 16.83 2.54
N ILE A 181 -13.86 16.19 1.89
CA ILE A 181 -13.11 16.75 0.77
C ILE A 181 -13.58 16.12 -0.55
N THR A 182 -13.48 16.91 -1.62
CA THR A 182 -13.61 16.43 -3.00
C THR A 182 -12.19 16.24 -3.55
N PRO A 183 -11.84 15.04 -4.05
CA PRO A 183 -10.53 14.78 -4.63
C PRO A 183 -10.33 15.54 -5.96
N LEU A 184 -9.06 15.69 -6.38
CA LEU A 184 -8.68 16.40 -7.61
C LEU A 184 -9.23 15.73 -8.88
N GLY A 185 -9.27 14.40 -8.89
CA GLY A 185 -10.02 13.59 -9.85
C GLY A 185 -10.99 12.68 -9.11
N LEU A 186 -11.65 11.78 -9.83
CA LEU A 186 -12.70 10.88 -9.31
C LEU A 186 -13.90 11.66 -8.76
N HIS A 187 -14.33 12.71 -9.47
CA HIS A 187 -15.47 13.53 -9.06
C HIS A 187 -16.72 12.71 -8.74
N GLY A 188 -17.45 13.13 -7.71
CA GLY A 188 -18.55 12.40 -7.08
C GLY A 188 -18.12 11.49 -5.93
N LEU A 189 -16.84 11.13 -5.84
CA LEU A 189 -16.30 10.50 -4.64
C LEU A 189 -16.19 11.53 -3.52
N THR A 190 -16.60 11.14 -2.31
CA THR A 190 -16.41 11.96 -1.10
C THR A 190 -15.46 11.26 -0.15
N ILE A 191 -14.53 12.02 0.43
CA ILE A 191 -13.51 11.49 1.33
C ILE A 191 -13.52 12.28 2.64
N ALA A 192 -13.52 11.59 3.78
CA ALA A 192 -13.36 12.22 5.10
C ALA A 192 -12.80 11.23 6.12
N ASP A 193 -12.38 11.74 7.27
CA ASP A 193 -12.14 10.89 8.43
C ASP A 193 -13.48 10.57 9.12
N VAL A 194 -13.62 9.36 9.62
CA VAL A 194 -14.74 8.94 10.46
C VAL A 194 -14.23 8.73 11.88
N GLN A 195 -14.72 9.56 12.80
CA GLN A 195 -14.39 9.50 14.22
C GLN A 195 -15.44 8.67 14.96
N LEU A 196 -14.95 7.71 15.74
CA LEU A 196 -15.73 6.81 16.57
C LEU A 196 -15.51 7.14 18.04
N THR A 197 -16.60 7.32 18.78
CA THR A 197 -16.62 7.57 20.22
C THR A 197 -17.56 6.59 20.90
N ASP A 198 -16.99 5.54 21.48
CA ASP A 198 -17.66 4.48 22.24
C ASP A 198 -18.82 3.81 21.48
N VAL A 199 -18.64 3.61 20.17
CA VAL A 199 -19.65 3.04 19.28
C VAL A 199 -19.87 1.56 19.63
N PRO A 200 -21.07 1.15 20.07
CA PRO A 200 -21.29 -0.23 20.50
C PRO A 200 -21.40 -1.17 19.30
N VAL A 201 -20.67 -2.29 19.34
CA VAL A 201 -20.76 -3.36 18.33
C VAL A 201 -20.89 -4.72 19.00
N THR A 202 -21.63 -5.62 18.36
CA THR A 202 -21.88 -6.98 18.86
C THR A 202 -21.25 -8.02 17.96
N ALA A 203 -21.35 -9.29 18.34
CA ALA A 203 -20.94 -10.40 17.47
C ALA A 203 -21.70 -10.43 16.13
N ALA A 204 -22.91 -9.85 16.05
CA ALA A 204 -23.67 -9.76 14.81
C ALA A 204 -23.08 -8.76 13.81
N ASP A 205 -22.28 -7.80 14.29
CA ASP A 205 -21.68 -6.74 13.48
C ASP A 205 -20.23 -7.10 13.06
N GLN A 206 -19.66 -8.16 13.64
CA GLN A 206 -18.30 -8.63 13.35
C GLN A 206 -18.26 -9.51 12.09
N ILE A 207 -17.46 -9.13 11.10
CA ILE A 207 -17.25 -9.90 9.87
C ILE A 207 -16.06 -10.86 10.06
N GLY A 208 -16.30 -12.15 9.85
CA GLY A 208 -15.31 -13.19 10.14
C GLY A 208 -15.10 -13.44 11.64
N GLN A 209 -14.15 -14.32 11.96
CA GLN A 209 -13.80 -14.62 13.35
C GLN A 209 -12.87 -13.57 13.96
N LEU A 210 -12.83 -13.49 15.29
CA LEU A 210 -11.89 -12.60 15.99
C LEU A 210 -10.46 -13.02 15.62
N GLY A 211 -9.60 -12.06 15.29
CA GLY A 211 -8.25 -12.31 14.77
C GLY A 211 -8.18 -12.44 13.24
N GLN A 212 -9.31 -12.52 12.54
CA GLN A 212 -9.35 -12.53 11.07
C GLN A 212 -9.50 -11.12 10.46
N GLY A 213 -9.55 -10.05 11.27
CA GLY A 213 -9.77 -8.69 10.77
C GLY A 213 -8.81 -8.29 9.65
N GLN A 214 -7.51 -8.56 9.81
CA GLN A 214 -6.52 -8.30 8.75
C GLN A 214 -6.80 -9.08 7.46
N ARG A 215 -7.23 -10.35 7.53
CA ARG A 215 -7.55 -11.16 6.34
C ARG A 215 -8.75 -10.60 5.59
N VAL A 216 -9.76 -10.12 6.32
CA VAL A 216 -10.93 -9.44 5.74
C VAL A 216 -10.48 -8.19 4.96
N MET A 217 -9.62 -7.37 5.56
CA MET A 217 -9.14 -6.15 4.92
C MET A 217 -8.18 -6.41 3.76
N GLN A 218 -7.31 -7.42 3.85
CA GLN A 218 -6.41 -7.83 2.75
C GLN A 218 -7.20 -8.29 1.52
N ARG A 219 -8.32 -8.99 1.73
CA ARG A 219 -9.22 -9.36 0.63
C ARG A 219 -9.82 -8.12 -0.01
N ALA A 220 -10.41 -7.20 0.80
CA ALA A 220 -10.94 -5.94 0.29
C ALA A 220 -9.89 -5.15 -0.50
N GLN A 221 -8.65 -5.06 0.02
CA GLN A 221 -7.53 -4.41 -0.65
C GLN A 221 -7.19 -5.05 -2.01
N SER A 222 -7.12 -6.39 -2.07
CA SER A 222 -6.86 -7.12 -3.33
C SER A 222 -7.94 -6.81 -4.38
N LEU A 223 -9.22 -6.71 -3.97
CA LEU A 223 -10.29 -6.26 -4.87
C LEU A 223 -10.14 -4.79 -5.28
N GLY A 224 -9.73 -3.92 -4.37
CA GLY A 224 -9.45 -2.51 -4.69
C GLY A 224 -8.39 -2.37 -5.78
N GLN A 225 -7.30 -3.14 -5.69
CA GLN A 225 -6.24 -3.20 -6.70
C GLN A 225 -6.73 -3.76 -8.03
N LEU A 226 -7.52 -4.85 -8.00
CA LEU A 226 -8.18 -5.41 -9.17
C LEU A 226 -9.04 -4.35 -9.89
N PHE A 227 -9.87 -3.63 -9.14
CA PHE A 227 -10.74 -2.60 -9.69
C PHE A 227 -9.97 -1.37 -10.18
N ALA A 228 -8.87 -0.97 -9.54
CA ALA A 228 -8.05 0.13 -10.05
C ALA A 228 -7.48 -0.15 -11.44
N GLY A 229 -7.08 -1.40 -11.72
CA GLY A 229 -6.70 -1.83 -13.06
C GLY A 229 -7.86 -1.70 -14.06
N ALA A 230 -9.07 -2.11 -13.67
CA ALA A 230 -10.27 -2.02 -14.50
C ALA A 230 -10.68 -0.56 -14.76
N ILE A 231 -10.64 0.30 -13.73
CA ILE A 231 -10.93 1.72 -13.85
C ILE A 231 -9.93 2.38 -14.80
N THR A 232 -8.64 2.10 -14.65
CA THR A 232 -7.58 2.65 -15.53
C THR A 232 -7.78 2.22 -16.99
N ALA A 233 -8.18 0.97 -17.24
CA ALA A 233 -8.52 0.52 -18.59
C ALA A 233 -9.72 1.28 -19.18
N GLY A 234 -10.77 1.50 -18.37
CA GLY A 234 -11.94 2.29 -18.78
C GLY A 234 -11.62 3.76 -19.05
N ILE A 235 -10.78 4.38 -18.22
CA ILE A 235 -10.26 5.74 -18.43
C ILE A 235 -9.53 5.82 -19.77
N TRP A 236 -8.66 4.86 -20.10
CA TRP A 236 -7.93 4.88 -21.37
C TRP A 236 -8.79 4.63 -22.59
N GLN A 237 -9.84 3.82 -22.45
CA GLN A 237 -10.85 3.67 -23.49
C GLN A 237 -11.55 5.02 -23.74
N HIS A 238 -11.98 5.70 -22.67
CA HIS A 238 -12.62 7.01 -22.76
C HIS A 238 -11.67 8.07 -23.33
N ALA A 239 -10.42 8.13 -22.87
CA ALA A 239 -9.42 9.09 -23.36
C ALA A 239 -9.13 8.88 -24.85
N THR A 240 -9.08 7.62 -25.31
CA THR A 240 -8.89 7.30 -26.73
C THR A 240 -10.08 7.79 -27.57
N ASP A 241 -11.30 7.60 -27.09
CA ASP A 241 -12.51 8.06 -27.79
C ASP A 241 -12.61 9.59 -27.82
N GLN A 242 -12.30 10.27 -26.71
CA GLN A 242 -12.22 11.74 -26.66
C GLN A 242 -11.15 12.29 -27.60
N ALA A 243 -9.95 11.70 -27.60
CA ALA A 243 -8.87 12.11 -28.49
C ALA A 243 -9.25 11.95 -29.96
N ARG A 244 -10.01 10.91 -30.33
CA ARG A 244 -10.52 10.73 -31.69
C ARG A 244 -11.60 11.73 -32.06
N GLN A 245 -12.50 12.04 -31.13
CA GLN A 245 -13.62 12.95 -31.36
C GLN A 245 -13.18 14.42 -31.44
N LEU A 246 -12.18 14.81 -30.65
CA LEU A 246 -11.76 16.20 -30.46
C LEU A 246 -10.45 16.55 -31.18
N ALA A 247 -9.85 15.60 -31.91
CA ALA A 247 -8.62 15.86 -32.66
C ALA A 247 -8.79 17.01 -33.65
N LEU A 248 -7.78 17.87 -33.77
CA LEU A 248 -7.73 18.95 -34.77
C LEU A 248 -7.74 18.42 -36.22
N THR A 249 -7.28 17.19 -36.42
CA THR A 249 -7.26 16.49 -37.70
C THR A 249 -8.42 15.50 -37.78
N GLU A 250 -9.00 15.29 -38.96
CA GLU A 250 -10.11 14.34 -39.16
C GLU A 250 -9.84 12.93 -38.61
N GLN A 251 -8.58 12.49 -38.62
CA GLN A 251 -8.14 11.26 -37.96
C GLN A 251 -6.79 11.46 -37.28
N PRO A 252 -6.70 11.34 -35.94
CA PRO A 252 -5.41 11.41 -35.27
C PRO A 252 -4.52 10.22 -35.69
N PRO A 253 -3.18 10.37 -35.68
CA PRO A 253 -2.27 9.28 -36.03
C PRO A 253 -2.51 8.06 -35.14
N LEU A 254 -2.69 6.87 -35.75
CA LEU A 254 -2.90 5.63 -34.99
C LEU A 254 -1.74 5.31 -34.04
N THR A 255 -0.51 5.69 -34.42
CA THR A 255 0.67 5.57 -33.57
C THR A 255 0.60 6.42 -32.31
N ALA A 256 -0.16 7.52 -32.31
CA ALA A 256 -0.39 8.35 -31.13
C ALA A 256 -1.38 7.70 -30.15
N LEU A 257 -2.37 6.98 -30.68
CA LEU A 257 -3.38 6.26 -29.88
C LEU A 257 -2.87 4.90 -29.37
N ALA A 258 -1.94 4.28 -30.08
CA ALA A 258 -1.46 2.93 -29.82
C ALA A 258 -1.01 2.68 -28.36
N PRO A 259 -0.29 3.58 -27.68
CA PRO A 259 0.10 3.37 -26.28
C PRO A 259 -1.11 3.23 -25.34
N ALA A 260 -2.12 4.10 -25.48
CA ALA A 260 -3.34 4.04 -24.67
C ALA A 260 -4.11 2.74 -24.95
N MET A 261 -4.27 2.37 -26.23
CA MET A 261 -4.93 1.12 -26.62
C MET A 261 -4.20 -0.13 -26.10
N ALA A 262 -2.86 -0.12 -26.09
CA ALA A 262 -2.05 -1.21 -25.56
C ALA A 262 -2.24 -1.36 -24.05
N ILE A 263 -2.26 -0.25 -23.30
CA ILE A 263 -2.53 -0.24 -21.86
C ILE A 263 -3.94 -0.77 -21.56
N THR A 264 -4.96 -0.30 -22.30
CA THR A 264 -6.33 -0.80 -22.15
C THR A 264 -6.40 -2.31 -22.34
N ALA A 265 -5.83 -2.84 -23.43
CA ALA A 265 -5.86 -4.27 -23.71
C ALA A 265 -5.11 -5.08 -22.64
N ALA A 266 -3.90 -4.65 -22.25
CA ALA A 266 -3.10 -5.33 -21.23
C ALA A 266 -3.83 -5.39 -19.87
N LEU A 267 -4.44 -4.29 -19.46
CA LEU A 267 -5.19 -4.22 -18.21
C LEU A 267 -6.47 -5.05 -18.28
N GLN A 268 -7.25 -4.98 -19.37
CA GLN A 268 -8.45 -5.81 -19.54
C GLN A 268 -8.14 -7.30 -19.42
N THR A 269 -7.06 -7.79 -20.04
CA THR A 269 -6.62 -9.18 -19.86
C THR A 269 -6.28 -9.47 -18.40
N SER A 270 -5.47 -8.60 -17.78
CA SER A 270 -4.89 -8.84 -16.48
C SER A 270 -5.96 -8.88 -15.38
N VAL A 271 -6.88 -7.92 -15.39
CA VAL A 271 -7.96 -7.86 -14.40
C VAL A 271 -9.00 -8.94 -14.62
N TYR A 272 -9.28 -9.31 -15.88
CA TYR A 272 -10.22 -10.39 -16.14
C TYR A 272 -9.64 -11.75 -15.73
N ASN A 273 -8.36 -12.02 -16.00
CA ASN A 273 -7.66 -13.20 -15.51
C ASN A 273 -7.62 -13.26 -13.97
N ALA A 274 -7.34 -12.14 -13.29
CA ALA A 274 -7.37 -12.08 -11.83
C ALA A 274 -8.78 -12.33 -11.26
N ALA A 275 -9.81 -11.78 -11.89
CA ALA A 275 -11.20 -12.04 -11.50
C ALA A 275 -11.58 -13.52 -11.68
N GLN A 276 -11.19 -14.14 -12.79
CA GLN A 276 -11.40 -15.58 -13.02
C GLN A 276 -10.69 -16.44 -11.99
N GLN A 277 -9.46 -16.11 -11.60
CA GLN A 277 -8.78 -16.82 -10.50
C GLN A 277 -9.61 -16.78 -9.22
N ALA A 278 -10.16 -15.62 -8.87
CA ALA A 278 -10.96 -15.45 -7.68
C ALA A 278 -12.31 -16.20 -7.74
N ASP A 279 -12.96 -16.18 -8.91
CA ASP A 279 -14.19 -16.92 -9.21
C ASP A 279 -13.96 -18.44 -9.18
N ASP A 280 -12.77 -18.92 -9.58
CA ASP A 280 -12.33 -20.32 -9.47
C ASP A 280 -11.86 -20.71 -8.06
N GLU A 281 -12.11 -19.88 -7.03
CA GLU A 281 -11.62 -20.05 -5.65
C GLU A 281 -10.08 -20.13 -5.50
N ARG A 282 -9.33 -19.64 -6.49
CA ARG A 282 -7.87 -19.53 -6.43
C ARG A 282 -7.46 -18.19 -5.84
N SER A 283 -6.23 -18.12 -5.33
CA SER A 283 -5.62 -16.84 -4.96
C SER A 283 -5.52 -15.96 -6.20
N PHE A 284 -5.96 -14.72 -6.08
CA PHE A 284 -5.90 -13.70 -7.14
C PHE A 284 -5.11 -12.46 -6.72
N THR A 285 -4.61 -12.42 -5.48
CA THR A 285 -3.93 -11.26 -4.90
C THR A 285 -2.77 -10.80 -5.75
N ASP A 286 -1.86 -11.71 -6.13
CA ASP A 286 -0.68 -11.37 -6.94
C ASP A 286 -1.08 -10.82 -8.32
N ALA A 287 -2.10 -11.41 -8.94
CA ALA A 287 -2.59 -10.99 -10.24
C ALA A 287 -3.28 -9.61 -10.19
N ALA A 288 -4.07 -9.35 -9.14
CA ALA A 288 -4.70 -8.05 -8.90
C ALA A 288 -3.66 -6.96 -8.62
N GLN A 289 -2.66 -7.28 -7.82
CA GLN A 289 -1.58 -6.37 -7.48
C GLN A 289 -0.71 -6.04 -8.70
N LEU A 290 -0.35 -7.05 -9.50
CA LEU A 290 0.37 -6.84 -10.76
C LEU A 290 -0.41 -5.92 -11.71
N ALA A 291 -1.73 -6.13 -11.83
CA ALA A 291 -2.58 -5.27 -12.64
C ALA A 291 -2.61 -3.82 -12.12
N ALA A 292 -2.73 -3.61 -10.81
CA ALA A 292 -2.69 -2.29 -10.19
C ALA A 292 -1.32 -1.61 -10.38
N MET A 293 -0.22 -2.34 -10.19
CA MET A 293 1.13 -1.81 -10.40
C MET A 293 1.34 -1.37 -11.85
N PHE A 294 0.96 -2.22 -12.80
CA PHE A 294 1.04 -1.89 -14.23
C PHE A 294 0.18 -0.67 -14.59
N ALA A 295 -1.04 -0.59 -14.06
CA ALA A 295 -1.92 0.57 -14.24
C ALA A 295 -1.24 1.85 -13.74
N SER A 296 -0.72 1.81 -12.51
CA SER A 296 -0.07 2.95 -11.85
C SER A 296 1.13 3.48 -12.64
N GLN A 297 2.06 2.59 -12.99
CA GLN A 297 3.30 2.96 -13.68
C GLN A 297 3.06 3.53 -15.10
N ASN A 298 1.98 3.12 -15.75
CA ASN A 298 1.65 3.52 -17.13
C ASN A 298 0.54 4.58 -17.20
N ALA A 299 0.06 5.08 -16.06
CA ALA A 299 -1.11 5.94 -15.94
C ALA A 299 -1.00 7.29 -16.67
N LEU A 300 0.18 7.90 -16.73
CA LEU A 300 0.31 9.30 -17.15
C LEU A 300 1.03 9.49 -18.49
N ALA A 301 1.84 8.52 -18.92
CA ALA A 301 2.72 8.69 -20.06
C ALA A 301 1.99 9.00 -21.39
N PRO A 302 0.87 8.33 -21.75
CA PRO A 302 0.19 8.61 -23.01
C PRO A 302 -0.45 10.00 -23.10
N PHE A 303 -0.79 10.65 -21.98
CA PHE A 303 -1.35 12.01 -22.00
C PHE A 303 -0.39 13.02 -22.63
N LYS A 304 0.93 12.81 -22.53
CA LYS A 304 1.94 13.66 -23.20
C LYS A 304 1.78 13.67 -24.73
N ILE A 305 1.23 12.60 -25.28
CA ILE A 305 1.02 12.42 -26.72
C ILE A 305 -0.40 12.85 -27.12
N LEU A 306 -1.40 12.53 -26.31
CA LEU A 306 -2.81 12.81 -26.62
C LEU A 306 -3.20 14.28 -26.41
N MET A 307 -2.65 14.94 -25.38
CA MET A 307 -3.04 16.30 -25.01
C MET A 307 -2.82 17.32 -26.16
N PRO A 308 -1.71 17.31 -26.90
CA PRO A 308 -1.53 18.20 -28.05
C PRO A 308 -2.54 17.99 -29.19
N LEU A 309 -3.18 16.82 -29.29
CA LEU A 309 -4.10 16.50 -30.39
C LEU A 309 -5.41 17.30 -30.32
N ILE A 310 -5.83 17.71 -29.12
CA ILE A 310 -7.08 18.44 -28.88
C ILE A 310 -6.89 19.98 -28.92
N GLY A 311 -5.69 20.46 -29.27
CA GLY A 311 -5.41 21.88 -29.47
C GLY A 311 -5.69 22.75 -28.24
N ASP A 312 -6.39 23.87 -28.46
CA ASP A 312 -6.64 24.87 -27.41
C ASP A 312 -7.41 24.33 -26.20
N LEU A 313 -8.23 23.28 -26.39
CA LEU A 313 -8.97 22.64 -25.30
C LEU A 313 -8.05 22.12 -24.20
N ALA A 314 -6.83 21.69 -24.55
CA ALA A 314 -5.83 21.20 -23.60
C ALA A 314 -5.44 22.22 -22.52
N TYR A 315 -5.52 23.52 -22.83
CA TYR A 315 -5.16 24.60 -21.90
C TYR A 315 -6.31 25.04 -20.99
N THR A 316 -7.50 24.45 -21.15
CA THR A 316 -8.70 24.87 -20.41
C THR A 316 -8.93 24.01 -19.17
N GLN A 317 -9.52 24.62 -18.14
CA GLN A 317 -10.00 23.89 -16.95
C GLN A 317 -11.12 22.87 -17.28
N HIS A 318 -11.73 22.98 -18.47
CA HIS A 318 -12.78 22.09 -18.95
C HIS A 318 -12.24 21.04 -19.94
N SER A 319 -10.92 20.85 -19.99
CA SER A 319 -10.29 19.82 -20.83
C SER A 319 -10.73 18.42 -20.38
N PRO A 320 -11.40 17.63 -21.24
CA PRO A 320 -11.82 16.28 -20.87
C PRO A 320 -10.62 15.35 -20.65
N LEU A 321 -9.51 15.56 -21.36
CA LEU A 321 -8.29 14.77 -21.14
C LEU A 321 -7.59 15.15 -19.83
N SER A 322 -7.67 16.41 -19.39
CA SER A 322 -7.10 16.81 -18.10
C SER A 322 -7.91 16.26 -16.93
N ALA A 323 -9.25 16.18 -17.05
CA ALA A 323 -10.10 15.51 -16.08
C ALA A 323 -9.72 14.03 -15.93
N LEU A 324 -9.60 13.30 -17.04
CA LEU A 324 -9.18 11.89 -17.05
C LEU A 324 -7.75 11.69 -16.53
N GLN A 325 -6.85 12.66 -16.76
CA GLN A 325 -5.50 12.65 -16.20
C GLN A 325 -5.54 12.78 -14.67
N ASN A 326 -6.40 13.64 -14.13
CA ASN A 326 -6.59 13.78 -12.69
C ASN A 326 -7.23 12.53 -12.06
N ASP A 327 -8.17 11.89 -12.76
CA ASP A 327 -8.79 10.63 -12.32
C ASP A 327 -7.73 9.55 -12.11
N VAL A 328 -6.92 9.27 -13.13
CA VAL A 328 -5.90 8.22 -13.05
C VAL A 328 -4.77 8.56 -12.09
N ALA A 329 -4.43 9.84 -11.92
CA ALA A 329 -3.45 10.28 -10.93
C ALA A 329 -3.93 10.12 -9.48
N THR A 330 -5.25 10.07 -9.26
CA THR A 330 -5.83 9.93 -7.92
C THR A 330 -5.88 8.48 -7.45
N LEU A 331 -6.04 7.52 -8.36
CA LEU A 331 -6.17 6.09 -8.02
C LEU A 331 -5.05 5.53 -7.13
N PRO A 332 -3.75 5.81 -7.37
CA PRO A 332 -2.67 5.26 -6.53
C PRO A 332 -2.71 5.75 -5.09
N LEU A 333 -3.31 6.93 -4.83
CA LEU A 333 -3.50 7.44 -3.47
C LEU A 333 -4.57 6.64 -2.69
N ILE A 334 -5.42 5.90 -3.39
CA ILE A 334 -6.51 5.11 -2.80
C ILE A 334 -6.12 3.64 -2.61
N VAL A 335 -5.49 3.04 -3.62
CA VAL A 335 -5.26 1.58 -3.66
C VAL A 335 -3.82 1.15 -3.41
N GLY A 336 -2.89 2.11 -3.32
CA GLY A 336 -1.46 1.85 -3.16
C GLY A 336 -0.64 2.65 -4.17
N THR A 337 0.43 3.30 -3.70
CA THR A 337 1.31 4.08 -4.58
C THR A 337 2.16 3.18 -5.48
N ASP A 338 2.70 3.70 -6.58
CA ASP A 338 3.62 2.98 -7.47
C ASP A 338 4.73 2.27 -6.69
N THR A 339 5.35 2.96 -5.74
CA THR A 339 6.43 2.43 -4.91
C THR A 339 5.95 1.31 -3.98
N GLN A 340 4.78 1.46 -3.36
CA GLN A 340 4.21 0.44 -2.48
C GLN A 340 3.85 -0.81 -3.28
N LEU A 341 3.12 -0.66 -4.38
CA LEU A 341 2.72 -1.78 -5.23
C LEU A 341 3.93 -2.51 -5.80
N ALA A 342 4.97 -1.78 -6.23
CA ALA A 342 6.21 -2.36 -6.73
C ALA A 342 7.00 -3.10 -5.63
N LEU A 343 7.11 -2.52 -4.44
CA LEU A 343 7.76 -3.16 -3.31
C LEU A 343 7.08 -4.49 -2.97
N THR A 344 5.77 -4.45 -2.75
CA THR A 344 4.99 -5.63 -2.35
C THR A 344 5.00 -6.71 -3.46
N PHE A 345 5.09 -6.31 -4.74
CA PHE A 345 5.16 -7.26 -5.85
C PHE A 345 6.54 -7.91 -5.92
N ALA A 346 7.60 -7.12 -5.73
CA ALA A 346 8.97 -7.61 -5.70
C ALA A 346 9.21 -8.58 -4.54
N THR A 347 8.76 -8.24 -3.32
CA THR A 347 8.91 -9.11 -2.14
C THR A 347 8.20 -10.46 -2.35
N THR A 348 6.95 -10.42 -2.81
CA THR A 348 6.16 -11.63 -3.08
C THR A 348 6.79 -12.49 -4.19
N SER A 349 7.19 -11.87 -5.31
CA SER A 349 7.69 -12.59 -6.48
C SER A 349 9.07 -13.23 -6.27
N LEU A 350 9.91 -12.63 -5.43
CA LEU A 350 11.25 -13.14 -5.16
C LEU A 350 11.26 -14.19 -4.06
N ASN A 351 10.12 -14.51 -3.42
CA ASN A 351 10.04 -15.30 -2.18
C ASN A 351 10.98 -14.76 -1.08
N ASP A 352 11.32 -13.48 -1.15
CA ASP A 352 12.08 -12.79 -0.13
C ASP A 352 11.07 -12.36 0.94
N GLU A 353 11.18 -12.92 2.15
CA GLU A 353 10.59 -12.28 3.33
C GLU A 353 11.19 -10.87 3.38
N VAL A 354 10.40 -9.88 2.95
CA VAL A 354 10.71 -8.44 2.91
C VAL A 354 12.22 -8.16 2.91
N ALA A 355 12.82 -8.07 1.72
CA ALA A 355 14.03 -7.28 1.59
C ALA A 355 13.66 -5.83 1.95
N ASP A 356 13.98 -5.45 3.19
CA ASP A 356 13.72 -4.15 3.82
C ASP A 356 14.15 -3.02 2.86
N VAL A 357 13.19 -2.32 2.27
CA VAL A 357 13.41 -0.96 1.79
C VAL A 357 13.22 -0.06 3.01
N PRO A 358 14.22 0.76 3.39
CA PRO A 358 14.23 1.47 4.66
C PRO A 358 13.07 2.48 4.71
N THR A 359 12.04 2.14 5.50
CA THR A 359 11.09 3.12 6.00
C THR A 359 11.65 3.67 7.30
N THR A 360 12.08 4.93 7.26
CA THR A 360 12.41 5.68 8.47
C THR A 360 11.12 5.93 9.26
N GLY A 361 10.78 5.03 10.19
CA GLY A 361 9.64 5.12 11.12
C GLY A 361 9.70 4.01 12.20
N PRO A 362 9.14 4.22 13.40
CA PRO A 362 9.59 3.54 14.63
C PRO A 362 9.11 2.07 14.79
N HIS A 363 10.09 1.17 14.64
CA HIS A 363 10.36 -0.10 15.32
C HIS A 363 9.22 -0.95 15.92
N THR A 364 8.99 -2.11 15.28
CA THR A 364 8.87 -3.40 15.99
C THR A 364 10.06 -3.58 16.94
N ALA A 365 9.84 -4.17 18.12
CA ALA A 365 10.91 -4.40 19.10
C ALA A 365 12.12 -5.13 18.45
N PRO A 366 13.37 -4.69 18.73
CA PRO A 366 14.56 -5.25 18.11
C PRO A 366 14.73 -6.73 18.47
N GLU A 367 15.26 -7.53 17.54
CA GLU A 367 15.62 -8.93 17.79
C GLU A 367 16.80 -8.97 18.77
N HIS A 368 16.60 -9.55 19.96
CA HIS A 368 17.68 -9.77 20.93
C HIS A 368 18.50 -11.01 20.55
N LEU A 369 19.80 -10.82 20.34
CA LEU A 369 20.74 -11.86 19.95
C LEU A 369 21.49 -12.40 21.16
N VAL A 370 21.74 -13.72 21.16
CA VAL A 370 22.77 -14.36 21.97
C VAL A 370 23.88 -14.93 21.08
N VAL A 371 25.02 -15.33 21.68
CA VAL A 371 26.18 -15.87 20.94
C VAL A 371 25.80 -17.04 20.02
N ALA A 372 24.84 -17.88 20.43
CA ALA A 372 24.36 -19.01 19.62
C ALA A 372 23.67 -18.58 18.31
N ASP A 373 23.13 -17.36 18.24
CA ASP A 373 22.42 -16.85 17.06
C ASP A 373 23.35 -16.28 16.00
N LEU A 374 24.62 -16.01 16.33
CA LEU A 374 25.55 -15.31 15.44
C LEU A 374 25.83 -16.08 14.13
N HIS A 375 25.74 -17.41 14.13
CA HIS A 375 25.81 -18.22 12.90
C HIS A 375 24.64 -17.91 11.95
N ARG A 376 23.44 -17.65 12.49
CA ARG A 376 22.29 -17.23 11.69
C ARG A 376 22.48 -15.82 11.16
N VAL A 377 23.02 -14.91 11.96
CA VAL A 377 23.32 -13.53 11.57
C VAL A 377 24.32 -13.52 10.40
N VAL A 378 25.43 -14.26 10.51
CA VAL A 378 26.43 -14.40 9.45
C VAL A 378 25.80 -14.89 8.15
N LYS A 379 24.96 -15.94 8.22
CA LYS A 379 24.27 -16.48 7.05
C LYS A 379 23.26 -15.50 6.44
N ARG A 380 22.44 -14.84 7.28
CA ARG A 380 21.37 -13.94 6.85
C ARG A 380 21.91 -12.66 6.23
N LEU A 381 22.97 -12.10 6.80
CA LEU A 381 23.64 -10.90 6.30
C LEU A 381 24.68 -11.20 5.22
N ASN A 382 24.75 -12.45 4.75
CA ASN A 382 25.71 -12.93 3.74
C ASN A 382 27.16 -12.51 4.04
N LEU A 383 27.55 -12.58 5.32
CA LEU A 383 28.88 -12.26 5.77
C LEU A 383 29.79 -13.46 5.47
N THR A 384 30.80 -13.23 4.64
CA THR A 384 31.75 -14.25 4.22
C THR A 384 33.16 -13.78 4.54
N ARG A 385 34.07 -14.73 4.70
CA ARG A 385 35.49 -14.46 4.94
C ARG A 385 36.20 -14.17 3.62
N ASP A 386 37.30 -13.42 3.72
CA ASP A 386 38.22 -13.11 2.63
C ASP A 386 37.60 -12.32 1.46
N VAL A 387 36.63 -11.46 1.78
CA VAL A 387 36.07 -10.50 0.81
C VAL A 387 37.16 -9.46 0.46
N PRO A 388 37.46 -9.22 -0.83
CA PRO A 388 38.44 -8.23 -1.24
C PRO A 388 38.14 -6.86 -0.63
N VAL A 389 39.10 -6.36 0.14
CA VAL A 389 39.02 -5.09 0.87
C VAL A 389 39.16 -3.95 -0.13
N ASN A 390 38.05 -3.52 -0.74
CA ASN A 390 38.00 -2.32 -1.57
C ASN A 390 37.42 -1.17 -0.73
N VAL A 391 38.14 -0.75 0.33
CA VAL A 391 37.66 0.31 1.21
C VAL A 391 37.98 1.65 0.59
N GLY A 392 36.98 2.26 -0.03
CA GLY A 392 36.93 3.70 -0.24
C GLY A 392 36.59 4.43 1.07
N SER A 393 36.09 5.66 0.94
CA SER A 393 35.50 6.40 2.08
C SER A 393 34.37 5.61 2.74
N ILE A 394 34.18 5.77 4.06
CA ILE A 394 33.03 5.20 4.78
C ILE A 394 31.68 5.64 4.17
N ALA A 395 31.65 6.79 3.47
CA ALA A 395 30.46 7.33 2.81
C ALA A 395 29.92 6.41 1.70
N THR A 396 30.77 5.65 1.03
CA THR A 396 30.38 4.78 -0.10
C THR A 396 30.48 3.29 0.22
N ALA A 397 30.81 2.95 1.46
CA ALA A 397 30.99 1.57 1.90
C ALA A 397 29.66 0.84 2.00
N LYS A 398 29.58 -0.36 1.41
CA LYS A 398 28.40 -1.23 1.51
C LYS A 398 28.22 -1.85 2.89
N ARG A 399 29.33 -2.06 3.61
CA ARG A 399 29.34 -2.63 4.96
C ARG A 399 30.21 -1.74 5.84
N VAL A 400 29.74 -1.43 7.03
CA VAL A 400 30.47 -0.59 7.98
C VAL A 400 30.47 -1.25 9.35
N VAL A 401 31.64 -1.30 9.98
CA VAL A 401 31.79 -1.61 11.40
C VAL A 401 32.11 -0.28 12.10
N ALA A 402 31.21 0.18 12.94
CA ALA A 402 31.34 1.45 13.64
C ALA A 402 31.65 1.25 15.13
N LEU A 403 32.68 1.93 15.61
CA LEU A 403 33.18 1.80 16.97
C LEU A 403 32.82 3.02 17.81
N GLY A 404 32.24 2.77 18.98
CA GLY A 404 31.93 3.80 19.97
C GLY A 404 32.84 3.73 21.19
N ARG A 405 32.56 4.61 22.17
CA ARG A 405 33.33 4.70 23.42
C ARG A 405 33.41 3.36 24.17
N GLY A 406 32.36 2.54 24.10
CA GLY A 406 32.33 1.21 24.71
C GLY A 406 33.26 0.18 24.06
N ALA A 407 33.93 0.51 22.97
CA ALA A 407 34.84 -0.37 22.23
C ALA A 407 36.30 0.13 22.20
N MET A 408 36.67 1.07 23.09
CA MET A 408 38.01 1.70 23.10
C MET A 408 39.16 0.79 23.58
N GLU A 409 38.88 -0.41 24.07
CA GLU A 409 39.92 -1.33 24.54
C GLU A 409 40.81 -1.79 23.37
N PRO A 410 42.15 -1.72 23.46
CA PRO A 410 43.04 -2.05 22.35
C PRO A 410 42.81 -3.43 21.72
N ALA A 411 42.49 -4.44 22.54
CA ALA A 411 42.19 -5.79 22.06
C ALA A 411 40.90 -5.83 21.23
N VAL A 412 39.86 -5.11 21.66
CA VAL A 412 38.57 -4.99 20.96
C VAL A 412 38.73 -4.24 19.63
N LEU A 413 39.53 -3.17 19.62
CA LEU A 413 39.82 -2.41 18.40
C LEU A 413 40.50 -3.28 17.32
N LEU A 414 41.49 -4.09 17.72
CA LEU A 414 42.18 -5.02 16.82
C LEU A 414 41.23 -6.10 16.28
N GLN A 415 40.39 -6.67 17.15
CA GLN A 415 39.40 -7.67 16.74
C GLN A 415 38.35 -7.09 15.78
N ALA A 416 37.88 -5.87 16.03
CA ALA A 416 36.95 -5.19 15.15
C ALA A 416 37.57 -4.83 13.79
N GLN A 417 38.82 -4.39 13.76
CA GLN A 417 39.59 -4.19 12.52
C GLN A 417 39.72 -5.49 11.73
N GLN A 418 40.01 -6.60 12.42
CA GLN A 418 40.11 -7.92 11.79
C GLN A 418 38.77 -8.40 11.24
N LEU A 419 37.68 -8.24 12.00
CA LEU A 419 36.33 -8.54 11.55
C LEU A 419 35.97 -7.72 10.31
N ALA A 420 36.18 -6.40 10.36
CA ALA A 420 35.90 -5.49 9.24
C ALA A 420 36.66 -5.93 7.98
N LYS A 421 37.95 -6.30 8.13
CA LYS A 421 38.76 -6.83 7.03
C LYS A 421 38.19 -8.12 6.45
N TRP A 422 37.75 -9.07 7.28
CA TRP A 422 37.23 -10.35 6.82
C TRP A 422 35.94 -10.22 6.02
N ILE A 423 35.04 -9.36 6.48
CA ILE A 423 33.73 -9.17 5.86
C ILE A 423 33.72 -8.07 4.78
N GLY A 424 34.88 -7.47 4.46
CA GLY A 424 34.97 -6.37 3.49
C GLY A 424 34.22 -5.11 3.92
N ALA A 425 34.18 -4.80 5.22
CA ALA A 425 33.57 -3.59 5.76
C ALA A 425 34.60 -2.46 5.94
N ALA A 426 34.11 -1.22 5.81
CA ALA A 426 34.85 -0.04 6.22
C ALA A 426 34.78 0.14 7.74
N LEU A 427 35.86 0.63 8.34
CA LEU A 427 35.90 0.93 9.76
C LEU A 427 35.54 2.40 9.99
N ALA A 428 34.51 2.63 10.78
CA ALA A 428 34.03 3.95 11.18
C ALA A 428 34.06 4.10 12.70
N VAL A 429 33.93 5.33 13.17
CA VAL A 429 33.97 5.66 14.60
C VAL A 429 32.95 6.73 14.98
N THR A 430 32.64 6.82 16.27
CA THR A 430 31.93 7.98 16.85
C THR A 430 32.93 9.10 17.20
N GLN A 431 32.43 10.32 17.41
CA GLN A 431 33.25 11.49 17.74
C GLN A 431 34.28 11.27 18.87
N PRO A 432 33.97 10.60 20.00
CA PRO A 432 34.95 10.35 21.05
C PRO A 432 36.22 9.60 20.62
N LEU A 433 36.17 8.80 19.54
CA LEU A 433 37.29 7.98 19.09
C LEU A 433 38.21 8.72 18.11
N THR A 434 37.79 9.85 17.52
CA THR A 434 38.65 10.66 16.64
C THR A 434 39.77 11.38 17.39
N ALA A 435 39.74 11.39 18.73
CA ALA A 435 40.83 11.87 19.57
C ALA A 435 42.03 10.91 19.62
N MET A 436 41.88 9.67 19.13
CA MET A 436 42.99 8.71 19.03
C MET A 436 43.75 8.92 17.71
N GLU A 437 45.08 8.83 17.72
CA GLU A 437 45.93 9.06 16.54
C GLU A 437 45.62 8.12 15.35
N GLN A 438 44.97 6.99 15.60
CA GLN A 438 44.64 5.98 14.60
C GLN A 438 43.33 6.24 13.83
N PHE A 439 42.54 7.25 14.21
CA PHE A 439 41.26 7.58 13.56
C PHE A 439 41.20 9.04 13.12
N SER A 440 40.58 9.31 11.97
CA SER A 440 40.38 10.67 11.45
C SER A 440 38.91 11.09 11.47
N ILE A 441 38.66 12.39 11.27
CA ILE A 441 37.30 12.93 11.11
C ILE A 441 36.57 12.32 9.90
N GLU A 442 37.31 11.88 8.87
CA GLU A 442 36.75 11.22 7.68
C GLU A 442 36.17 9.83 8.00
N GLN A 443 36.52 9.27 9.16
CA GLN A 443 35.97 8.01 9.66
C GLN A 443 34.84 8.23 10.68
N GLN A 444 34.52 9.48 11.01
CA GLN A 444 33.46 9.79 11.97
C GLN A 444 32.09 9.77 11.30
N ILE A 445 31.19 8.93 11.82
CA ILE A 445 29.77 9.00 11.46
C ILE A 445 29.11 10.12 12.27
N GLY A 446 28.38 10.99 11.58
CA GLY A 446 27.56 12.03 12.19
C GLY A 446 26.95 12.95 11.14
N ALA A 447 25.82 13.60 11.43
CA ALA A 447 25.21 14.59 10.53
C ALA A 447 26.15 15.79 10.27
N SER A 448 26.98 16.11 11.24
CA SER A 448 28.01 17.15 11.13
C SER A 448 29.36 16.63 10.58
N ALA A 449 29.47 15.33 10.33
CA ALA A 449 30.68 14.65 9.86
C ALA A 449 30.39 13.88 8.56
N VAL A 450 30.57 12.57 8.53
CA VAL A 450 30.27 11.75 7.35
C VAL A 450 28.94 11.02 7.56
N THR A 451 27.98 11.27 6.68
CA THR A 451 26.75 10.48 6.60
C THR A 451 27.02 9.19 5.82
N VAL A 452 26.47 8.08 6.29
CA VAL A 452 26.65 6.76 5.68
C VAL A 452 25.30 6.10 5.38
N ALA A 453 25.25 5.34 4.29
CA ALA A 453 24.07 4.55 3.91
C ALA A 453 24.46 3.11 3.51
N PRO A 454 25.09 2.33 4.42
CA PRO A 454 25.52 0.97 4.12
C PRO A 454 24.33 0.00 4.07
N GLU A 455 24.53 -1.12 3.36
CA GLU A 455 23.65 -2.29 3.39
C GLU A 455 23.67 -2.91 4.81
N VAL A 456 24.84 -2.94 5.46
CA VAL A 456 25.02 -3.45 6.83
C VAL A 456 25.86 -2.51 7.68
N LEU A 457 25.34 -2.09 8.83
CA LEU A 457 26.04 -1.31 9.86
C LEU A 457 26.09 -2.11 11.18
N ILE A 458 27.30 -2.43 11.62
CA ILE A 458 27.55 -3.09 12.92
C ILE A 458 28.10 -2.05 13.88
N ASN A 459 27.28 -1.60 14.82
CA ASN A 459 27.68 -0.68 15.88
C ASN A 459 28.22 -1.47 17.08
N ILE A 460 29.43 -1.17 17.54
CA ILE A 460 30.02 -1.82 18.72
C ILE A 460 30.37 -0.75 19.75
N GLY A 461 29.69 -0.79 20.90
CA GLY A 461 29.92 0.15 22.00
C GLY A 461 29.48 1.59 21.71
N VAL A 462 28.53 1.78 20.80
CA VAL A 462 27.95 3.08 20.43
C VAL A 462 26.74 3.39 21.32
N ALA A 463 26.63 4.64 21.80
CA ALA A 463 25.52 5.05 22.66
C ALA A 463 24.27 5.46 21.85
N GLY A 464 24.45 6.09 20.70
CA GLY A 464 23.37 6.62 19.86
C GLY A 464 22.98 8.05 20.22
N ASP A 465 23.94 8.97 20.23
CA ASP A 465 23.65 10.41 20.29
C ASP A 465 23.02 10.91 18.98
N ASP A 466 22.29 12.03 19.04
CA ASP A 466 21.47 12.52 17.93
C ASP A 466 22.28 12.81 16.65
N ASP A 467 23.50 13.33 16.77
CA ASP A 467 24.37 13.60 15.61
C ASP A 467 24.79 12.30 14.93
N TYR A 468 25.21 11.30 15.71
CA TYR A 468 25.52 9.96 15.19
C TYR A 468 24.29 9.32 14.52
N LEU A 469 23.15 9.32 15.19
CA LEU A 469 21.90 8.73 14.70
C LEU A 469 21.49 9.35 13.36
N ALA A 470 21.57 10.67 13.23
CA ALA A 470 21.30 11.36 11.97
C ALA A 470 22.34 11.01 10.88
N GLY A 471 23.60 10.82 11.24
CA GLY A 471 24.66 10.39 10.31
C GLY A 471 24.51 8.96 9.78
N MET A 472 23.88 8.07 10.54
CA MET A 472 23.65 6.67 10.13
C MET A 472 22.23 6.39 9.62
N ALA A 473 21.36 7.41 9.52
CA ALA A 473 19.94 7.24 9.22
C ALA A 473 19.66 6.52 7.89
N GLY A 474 20.63 6.49 6.97
CA GLY A 474 20.54 5.77 5.69
C GLY A 474 20.96 4.29 5.75
N ALA A 475 21.39 3.77 6.90
CA ALA A 475 21.77 2.37 7.03
C ALA A 475 20.56 1.43 6.89
N GLN A 476 20.69 0.40 6.05
CA GLN A 476 19.59 -0.51 5.74
C GLN A 476 19.39 -1.55 6.86
N HIS A 477 20.46 -2.23 7.27
CA HIS A 477 20.45 -3.15 8.41
C HIS A 477 21.41 -2.71 9.50
N VAL A 478 20.90 -2.48 10.70
CA VAL A 478 21.64 -2.03 11.88
C VAL A 478 21.64 -3.11 12.95
N LEU A 479 22.83 -3.60 13.27
CA LEU A 479 23.09 -4.45 14.43
C LEU A 479 23.89 -3.64 15.45
N SER A 480 23.42 -3.58 16.69
CA SER A 480 24.10 -2.83 17.74
C SER A 480 24.47 -3.70 18.94
N VAL A 481 25.69 -3.51 19.44
CA VAL A 481 26.27 -4.21 20.57
C VAL A 481 26.52 -3.20 21.68
N ASN A 482 25.89 -3.39 22.84
CA ASN A 482 26.11 -2.54 24.00
C ASN A 482 25.92 -3.35 25.29
N THR A 483 26.69 -3.02 26.34
CA THR A 483 26.50 -3.61 27.67
C THR A 483 25.30 -3.03 28.40
N ASP A 484 24.88 -1.81 28.04
CA ASP A 484 23.69 -1.16 28.58
C ASP A 484 22.45 -1.55 27.77
N GLU A 485 21.53 -2.30 28.40
CA GLU A 485 20.25 -2.72 27.81
C GLU A 485 19.35 -1.53 27.43
N GLN A 486 19.56 -0.36 28.03
CA GLN A 486 18.77 0.85 27.79
C GLN A 486 19.47 1.83 26.83
N ALA A 487 20.54 1.41 26.15
CA ALA A 487 21.29 2.26 25.23
C ALA A 487 20.38 2.82 24.12
N PRO A 488 20.36 4.15 23.87
CA PRO A 488 19.51 4.77 22.86
C PRO A 488 19.64 4.16 21.46
N ILE A 489 20.84 3.73 21.08
CA ILE A 489 21.11 3.09 19.78
C ILE A 489 20.24 1.87 19.49
N PHE A 490 19.78 1.15 20.53
CA PHE A 490 18.94 -0.04 20.38
C PHE A 490 17.56 0.29 19.82
N LYS A 491 17.06 1.51 20.06
CA LYS A 491 15.81 2.01 19.46
C LYS A 491 15.95 2.29 17.96
N HIS A 492 17.15 2.18 17.40
CA HIS A 492 17.45 2.42 15.98
C HIS A 492 18.13 1.21 15.33
N SER A 493 18.00 0.04 15.96
CA SER A 493 18.62 -1.20 15.51
C SER A 493 17.57 -2.25 15.22
N GLN A 494 17.74 -3.02 14.15
CA GLN A 494 16.90 -4.19 13.88
C GLN A 494 17.30 -5.36 14.79
N GLN A 495 18.59 -5.43 15.15
CA GLN A 495 19.12 -6.45 16.04
C GLN A 495 19.99 -5.85 17.12
N ILE A 496 19.91 -6.41 18.32
CA ILE A 496 20.69 -5.96 19.45
C ILE A 496 21.36 -7.12 20.17
N PHE A 497 22.59 -6.89 20.61
CA PHE A 497 23.33 -7.80 21.48
C PHE A 497 23.63 -7.06 22.78
N VAL A 498 22.99 -7.50 23.86
CA VAL A 498 23.23 -6.95 25.21
C VAL A 498 24.37 -7.72 25.85
N GLY A 499 25.58 -7.16 25.80
CA GLY A 499 26.78 -7.84 26.28
C GLY A 499 28.08 -7.14 25.87
N GLY A 500 29.21 -7.76 26.22
CA GLY A 500 30.53 -7.18 26.00
C GLY A 500 30.96 -7.24 24.53
N ALA A 501 31.65 -6.19 24.05
CA ALA A 501 32.18 -6.14 22.69
C ALA A 501 33.10 -7.33 22.36
N ALA A 502 33.96 -7.74 23.30
CA ALA A 502 34.88 -8.88 23.12
C ALA A 502 34.15 -10.23 22.97
N GLU A 503 33.06 -10.43 23.71
CA GLU A 503 32.22 -11.63 23.63
C GLU A 503 31.55 -11.73 22.25
N PHE A 504 30.93 -10.62 21.81
CA PHE A 504 30.31 -10.52 20.50
C PHE A 504 31.32 -10.79 19.38
N LEU A 505 32.48 -10.14 19.42
CA LEU A 505 33.52 -10.28 18.40
C LEU A 505 34.07 -11.71 18.33
N ALA A 506 34.31 -12.35 19.48
CA ALA A 506 34.73 -13.75 19.53
C ALA A 506 33.67 -14.68 18.92
N GLY A 507 32.39 -14.45 19.23
CA GLY A 507 31.28 -15.20 18.66
C GLY A 507 31.13 -15.01 17.14
N MET A 508 31.29 -13.79 16.63
CA MET A 508 31.28 -13.50 15.20
C MET A 508 32.44 -14.17 14.46
N VAL A 509 33.65 -14.15 15.05
CA VAL A 509 34.81 -14.85 14.49
C VAL A 509 34.59 -16.37 14.46
N ALA A 510 33.98 -16.94 15.50
CA ALA A 510 33.64 -18.36 15.52
C ALA A 510 32.59 -18.71 14.46
N ALA A 511 31.58 -17.86 14.28
CA ALA A 511 30.51 -18.05 13.31
C ALA A 511 30.93 -17.88 11.84
N LEU A 512 32.07 -17.21 11.60
CA LEU A 512 32.67 -17.04 10.27
C LEU A 512 33.66 -18.16 9.88
N ASN A 513 33.97 -19.09 10.80
CA ASN A 513 34.71 -20.32 10.53
C ASN A 513 33.75 -21.47 10.21
#